data_AF-A0A1E4L5X5-F1
#
_entry.id   AF-A0A1E4L5X5-F1
#
_cell.length_a   1.000
_cell.length_b   1.000
_cell.length_c   1.000
_cell.angle_alpha   90.00
_cell.angle_beta   90.00
_cell.angle_gamma   90.00
#
_symmetry.space_group_name_H-M   'P 1'
#
loop_
_entity.id
_entity.type
_entity.pdbx_description
1 polymer ?
#
loop_
_entity_poly.entity_id
_entity_poly.type
_entity_poly.pdbx_seq_one_letter_code
_entity_poly.pdbx_strand_id
1 'polypeptide(L)'
;MGGGTAVTAPGFDGQWLTNNNGIVLGTAQAASGTHSGAPNGSEIEGIDNAWGYFGHTGLHLTTAPTNVLTASGNTATVDFSGWAVSWNGIAAIPMGTGAWVAGTQNGIAQITCGSNCGNGDTFSLLYSATVPANDPSMMGNTKYMLSLTGTVAAVPEASTYGMMLAGLGLVGFAVRRRKLMA
;
A
#
# COMPACT_ATOMS: atom_id res chain seq x y z
N MET A 1 18.38 -4.44 -5.61
CA MET A 1 17.65 -3.67 -6.64
C MET A 1 16.57 -4.59 -7.21
N GLY A 2 15.41 -4.66 -6.55
CA GLY A 2 14.27 -5.48 -7.00
C GLY A 2 13.16 -4.54 -7.42
N GLY A 3 12.97 -4.36 -8.74
CA GLY A 3 11.92 -3.54 -9.30
C GLY A 3 10.57 -4.26 -9.21
N GLY A 4 9.56 -3.60 -8.66
CA GLY A 4 8.18 -4.10 -8.60
C GLY A 4 7.54 -4.14 -9.98
N THR A 5 6.80 -5.22 -10.28
CA THR A 5 6.17 -5.48 -11.59
C THR A 5 4.73 -4.90 -11.73
N ALA A 6 4.15 -4.97 -12.95
CA ALA A 6 3.23 -4.01 -13.59
C ALA A 6 1.73 -4.00 -13.20
N VAL A 7 1.16 -2.79 -13.14
CA VAL A 7 -0.25 -2.53 -13.43
C VAL A 7 -0.48 -2.77 -14.93
N THR A 8 -1.35 -3.72 -15.28
CA THR A 8 -1.84 -3.89 -16.67
C THR A 8 -3.35 -3.76 -16.65
N ALA A 9 -3.88 -2.61 -17.05
CA ALA A 9 -5.30 -2.46 -17.33
C ALA A 9 -5.49 -2.03 -18.79
N PRO A 10 -6.52 -2.52 -19.49
CA PRO A 10 -6.92 -1.92 -20.77
C PRO A 10 -7.46 -0.52 -20.47
N GLY A 11 -6.59 0.48 -20.60
CA GLY A 11 -6.79 1.86 -20.14
C GLY A 11 -5.57 2.40 -19.41
N PHE A 12 -5.09 1.71 -18.37
CA PHE A 12 -3.84 2.01 -17.66
C PHE A 12 -2.74 1.00 -18.03
N ASP A 13 -2.35 0.96 -19.29
CA ASP A 13 -1.29 0.04 -19.72
C ASP A 13 0.08 0.58 -19.28
N GLY A 14 0.70 -0.08 -18.30
CA GLY A 14 2.15 -0.04 -18.09
C GLY A 14 2.69 0.85 -16.98
N GLN A 15 1.89 1.33 -16.03
CA GLN A 15 2.43 2.04 -14.86
C GLN A 15 2.88 1.03 -13.80
N TRP A 16 4.17 0.73 -13.77
CA TRP A 16 4.81 -0.05 -12.71
C TRP A 16 4.66 0.71 -11.39
N LEU A 17 4.29 0.04 -10.28
CA LEU A 17 4.51 0.65 -8.96
C LEU A 17 6.01 0.87 -8.84
N THR A 18 6.41 2.14 -8.82
CA THR A 18 7.81 2.46 -8.56
C THR A 18 8.03 2.39 -7.06
N ASN A 19 9.13 1.76 -6.63
CA ASN A 19 9.39 1.53 -5.22
C ASN A 19 9.43 2.86 -4.45
N ASN A 20 8.56 2.99 -3.45
CA ASN A 20 8.65 3.97 -2.36
C ASN A 20 8.60 3.21 -1.02
N ASN A 21 7.45 3.16 -0.35
CA ASN A 21 7.29 2.39 0.90
C ASN A 21 6.75 0.96 0.69
N GLY A 22 6.20 0.66 -0.49
CA GLY A 22 5.47 -0.59 -0.72
C GLY A 22 4.16 -0.65 0.07
N ILE A 23 3.54 -1.83 0.11
CA ILE A 23 2.30 -2.05 0.86
C ILE A 23 2.66 -2.50 2.29
N VAL A 24 2.24 -1.72 3.27
CA VAL A 24 2.47 -1.95 4.70
C VAL A 24 1.18 -2.47 5.33
N LEU A 25 1.19 -3.77 5.64
CA LEU A 25 0.05 -4.44 6.26
C LEU A 25 -0.30 -3.85 7.63
N GLY A 26 -1.58 -3.88 7.98
CA GLY A 26 -2.09 -3.41 9.28
C GLY A 26 -2.14 -1.90 9.45
N THR A 27 -1.77 -1.13 8.43
CA THR A 27 -1.83 0.34 8.46
C THR A 27 -2.48 0.91 7.20
N ALA A 28 -3.17 2.05 7.35
CA ALA A 28 -3.60 2.86 6.22
C ALA A 28 -2.42 3.73 5.76
N GLN A 29 -2.19 3.79 4.46
CA GLN A 29 -1.11 4.53 3.83
C GLN A 29 -1.72 5.66 3.00
N ALA A 30 -1.69 6.87 3.57
CA ALA A 30 -2.19 8.06 2.89
C ALA A 30 -1.21 8.50 1.78
N ALA A 31 -1.77 9.09 0.73
CA ALA A 31 -1.04 9.84 -0.28
C ALA A 31 -1.87 11.05 -0.71
N SER A 32 -1.24 12.15 -1.13
CA SER A 32 -1.95 13.36 -1.56
C SER A 32 -1.08 14.27 -2.43
N GLY A 33 -1.63 15.38 -2.92
CA GLY A 33 -0.89 16.34 -3.74
C GLY A 33 -0.91 16.03 -5.23
N THR A 34 -1.90 15.29 -5.72
CA THR A 34 -2.08 15.13 -7.17
C THR A 34 -2.50 16.44 -7.82
N HIS A 35 -2.00 16.67 -9.03
CA HIS A 35 -2.24 17.90 -9.79
C HIS A 35 -2.21 17.64 -11.30
N SER A 36 -2.51 18.68 -12.09
CA SER A 36 -2.28 18.65 -13.53
C SER A 36 -0.79 18.79 -13.85
N GLY A 37 -0.33 18.10 -14.88
CA GLY A 37 1.09 17.98 -15.22
C GLY A 37 1.69 16.64 -14.78
N ALA A 38 2.94 16.42 -15.17
CA ALA A 38 3.73 15.27 -14.71
C ALA A 38 4.15 15.45 -13.25
N PRO A 39 4.48 14.34 -12.54
CA PRO A 39 5.00 14.43 -11.19
C PRO A 39 6.18 15.38 -11.06
N ASN A 40 6.21 16.20 -10.01
CA ASN A 40 7.21 17.26 -9.86
C ASN A 40 7.87 17.33 -8.47
N GLY A 41 7.55 16.39 -7.58
CA GLY A 41 8.09 16.31 -6.22
C GLY A 41 7.31 17.11 -5.18
N SER A 42 6.19 17.74 -5.56
CA SER A 42 5.26 18.35 -4.60
C SER A 42 4.28 17.35 -3.99
N GLU A 43 4.26 16.12 -4.51
CA GLU A 43 3.41 15.03 -4.05
C GLU A 43 3.82 14.53 -2.65
N ILE A 44 2.81 14.16 -1.87
CA ILE A 44 2.98 13.39 -0.64
C ILE A 44 2.75 11.93 -1.02
N GLU A 45 3.83 11.24 -1.31
CA GLU A 45 3.84 9.85 -1.75
C GLU A 45 3.58 8.88 -0.57
N GLY A 46 2.94 7.76 -0.88
CA GLY A 46 2.57 6.73 0.10
C GLY A 46 3.16 5.39 -0.27
N ILE A 47 2.42 4.62 -1.05
CA ILE A 47 2.74 3.22 -1.38
C ILE A 47 3.86 3.14 -2.43
N ASP A 48 3.71 3.89 -3.51
CA ASP A 48 4.64 4.04 -4.62
C ASP A 48 5.05 5.52 -4.80
N ASN A 49 5.98 5.78 -5.71
CA ASN A 49 6.24 7.16 -6.13
C ASN A 49 5.10 7.66 -7.02
N ALA A 50 4.96 8.97 -7.09
CA ALA A 50 4.02 9.62 -7.98
C ALA A 50 4.21 9.19 -9.45
N TRP A 51 3.11 8.91 -10.14
CA TRP A 51 3.11 8.49 -11.53
C TRP A 51 2.29 9.45 -12.40
N GLY A 52 2.57 9.44 -13.71
CA GLY A 52 1.87 10.28 -14.68
C GLY A 52 0.90 9.47 -15.53
N TYR A 53 -0.33 9.95 -15.69
CA TYR A 53 -1.32 9.34 -16.59
C TYR A 53 -2.19 10.43 -17.21
N PHE A 54 -2.36 10.38 -18.53
CA PHE A 54 -3.02 11.43 -19.34
C PHE A 54 -2.59 12.87 -19.00
N GLY A 55 -1.32 13.08 -18.67
CA GLY A 55 -0.81 14.41 -18.34
C GLY A 55 -1.20 14.92 -16.95
N HIS A 56 -1.59 14.03 -16.04
CA HIS A 56 -1.89 14.35 -14.65
C HIS A 56 -1.15 13.40 -13.71
N THR A 57 -0.79 13.90 -12.54
CA THR A 57 -0.19 13.12 -11.46
C THR A 57 -1.23 12.19 -10.83
N GLY A 58 -0.83 10.95 -10.55
CA GLY A 58 -1.58 9.97 -9.79
C GLY A 58 -0.75 9.34 -8.67
N LEU A 59 -1.45 8.83 -7.66
CA LEU A 59 -0.89 8.21 -6.47
C LEU A 59 -1.77 7.02 -6.04
N HIS A 60 -1.15 5.96 -5.52
CA HIS A 60 -1.87 4.91 -4.82
C HIS A 60 -1.90 5.17 -3.32
N LEU A 61 -3.06 4.89 -2.70
CA LEU A 61 -3.25 5.02 -1.27
C LEU A 61 -4.21 3.96 -0.74
N THR A 62 -4.19 3.78 0.58
CA THR A 62 -5.19 3.01 1.31
C THR A 62 -5.87 3.90 2.35
N THR A 63 -7.20 3.94 2.29
CA THR A 63 -8.06 4.70 3.21
C THR A 63 -8.38 3.93 4.50
N ALA A 64 -8.08 2.63 4.52
CA ALA A 64 -8.22 1.75 5.67
C ALA A 64 -7.01 0.79 5.75
N PRO A 65 -6.73 0.20 6.92
CA PRO A 65 -5.65 -0.76 7.07
C PRO A 65 -5.77 -1.98 6.14
N THR A 66 -4.66 -2.36 5.50
CA THR A 66 -4.60 -3.58 4.69
C THR A 66 -4.30 -4.80 5.56
N ASN A 67 -5.35 -5.48 6.02
CA ASN A 67 -5.23 -6.60 6.95
C ASN A 67 -5.19 -7.95 6.22
N VAL A 68 -4.38 -8.89 6.70
CA VAL A 68 -4.44 -10.28 6.23
C VAL A 68 -5.77 -10.89 6.67
N LEU A 69 -6.56 -11.36 5.71
CA LEU A 69 -7.85 -12.00 5.96
C LEU A 69 -7.69 -13.52 6.12
N THR A 70 -6.92 -14.13 5.23
CA THR A 70 -6.58 -15.55 5.29
C THR A 70 -5.13 -15.78 4.87
N ALA A 71 -4.50 -16.80 5.43
CA ALA A 71 -3.19 -17.27 5.02
C ALA A 71 -3.14 -18.80 5.15
N SER A 72 -2.79 -19.49 4.07
CA SER A 72 -2.68 -20.95 4.02
C SER A 72 -1.63 -21.37 3.01
N GLY A 73 -0.66 -22.16 3.46
CA GLY A 73 0.48 -22.60 2.64
C GLY A 73 1.23 -21.39 2.06
N ASN A 74 1.33 -21.33 0.74
CA ASN A 74 1.96 -20.25 0.00
C ASN A 74 0.96 -19.19 -0.51
N THR A 75 -0.28 -19.17 0.00
CA THR A 75 -1.31 -18.23 -0.44
C THR A 75 -1.86 -17.42 0.72
N ALA A 76 -2.18 -16.16 0.45
CA ALA A 76 -2.85 -15.28 1.39
C ALA A 76 -3.85 -14.38 0.69
N THR A 77 -4.83 -13.88 1.44
CA THR A 77 -5.72 -12.81 1.00
C THR A 77 -5.61 -11.61 1.93
N VAL A 78 -5.67 -10.42 1.36
CA VAL A 78 -5.53 -9.16 2.10
C VAL A 78 -6.70 -8.25 1.78
N ASP A 79 -7.20 -7.57 2.82
CA ASP A 79 -8.24 -6.56 2.72
C ASP A 79 -7.73 -5.34 1.95
N PHE A 80 -8.32 -5.13 0.79
CA PHE A 80 -8.11 -4.00 -0.11
C PHE A 80 -9.40 -3.18 -0.28
N SER A 81 -10.40 -3.35 0.60
CA SER A 81 -11.64 -2.57 0.56
C SER A 81 -11.39 -1.06 0.64
N GLY A 82 -10.31 -0.66 1.32
CA GLY A 82 -9.82 0.71 1.40
C GLY A 82 -8.87 1.15 0.27
N TRP A 83 -8.57 0.30 -0.72
CA TRP A 83 -7.68 0.66 -1.84
C TRP A 83 -8.29 1.80 -2.65
N ALA A 84 -7.47 2.80 -2.96
CA ALA A 84 -7.90 3.95 -3.74
C ALA A 84 -6.77 4.51 -4.60
N VAL A 85 -7.17 5.26 -5.62
CA VAL A 85 -6.28 6.04 -6.49
C VAL A 85 -6.59 7.51 -6.30
N SER A 86 -5.59 8.33 -5.99
CA SER A 86 -5.72 9.78 -6.16
C SER A 86 -5.21 10.13 -7.55
N TRP A 87 -5.94 10.98 -8.29
CA TRP A 87 -5.53 11.38 -9.64
C TRP A 87 -6.14 12.73 -10.01
N ASN A 88 -5.36 13.60 -10.66
CA ASN A 88 -5.83 14.91 -11.16
C ASN A 88 -6.60 15.76 -10.12
N GLY A 89 -6.08 15.84 -8.89
CA GLY A 89 -6.70 16.61 -7.80
C GLY A 89 -7.89 15.92 -7.12
N ILE A 90 -8.30 14.74 -7.59
CA ILE A 90 -9.30 13.92 -6.89
C ILE A 90 -8.60 13.19 -5.75
N ALA A 91 -9.05 13.45 -4.52
CA ALA A 91 -8.39 12.95 -3.30
C ALA A 91 -8.40 11.42 -3.21
N ALA A 92 -9.49 10.77 -3.57
CA ALA A 92 -9.61 9.31 -3.56
C ALA A 92 -10.71 8.84 -4.51
N ILE A 93 -10.33 8.08 -5.52
CA ILE A 93 -11.21 7.26 -6.36
C ILE A 93 -11.27 5.89 -5.67
N PRO A 94 -12.43 5.49 -5.10
CA PRO A 94 -12.52 4.27 -4.31
C PRO A 94 -12.50 3.06 -5.24
N MET A 95 -11.49 2.22 -5.06
CA MET A 95 -11.24 1.04 -5.87
C MET A 95 -11.57 -0.25 -5.12
N GLY A 96 -12.47 -0.21 -4.14
CA GLY A 96 -12.84 -1.37 -3.31
C GLY A 96 -13.89 -2.30 -3.93
N THR A 97 -14.42 -2.00 -5.12
CA THR A 97 -15.52 -2.76 -5.75
C THR A 97 -15.33 -2.94 -7.25
N GLY A 98 -16.17 -3.78 -7.86
CA GLY A 98 -16.16 -4.01 -9.31
C GLY A 98 -15.03 -4.93 -9.75
N ALA A 99 -14.68 -5.92 -8.94
CA ALA A 99 -13.76 -6.99 -9.33
C ALA A 99 -14.29 -7.69 -10.59
N TRP A 100 -13.43 -7.82 -11.60
CA TRP A 100 -13.81 -8.30 -12.93
C TRP A 100 -12.88 -9.39 -13.46
N VAL A 101 -11.73 -9.59 -12.83
CA VAL A 101 -10.81 -10.68 -13.13
C VAL A 101 -11.29 -11.95 -12.43
N ALA A 102 -11.36 -13.06 -13.16
CA ALA A 102 -11.74 -14.35 -12.60
C ALA A 102 -10.84 -14.71 -11.41
N GLY A 103 -11.44 -15.19 -10.31
CA GLY A 103 -10.74 -15.52 -9.08
C GLY A 103 -10.57 -14.35 -8.11
N THR A 104 -10.71 -13.10 -8.53
CA THR A 104 -10.66 -11.93 -7.62
C THR A 104 -12.02 -11.61 -7.01
N GLN A 105 -12.03 -10.93 -5.86
CA GLN A 105 -13.23 -10.52 -5.15
C GLN A 105 -13.16 -9.02 -4.82
N ASN A 106 -14.33 -8.39 -4.64
CA ASN A 106 -14.40 -6.98 -4.28
C ASN A 106 -13.62 -6.70 -2.99
N GLY A 107 -12.67 -5.77 -3.05
CA GLY A 107 -11.90 -5.36 -1.89
C GLY A 107 -10.98 -6.44 -1.33
N ILE A 108 -10.65 -7.48 -2.10
CA ILE A 108 -9.74 -8.55 -1.65
C ILE A 108 -8.64 -8.74 -2.69
N ALA A 109 -7.40 -8.48 -2.27
CA ALA A 109 -6.21 -8.83 -3.04
C ALA A 109 -5.79 -10.27 -2.74
N GLN A 110 -5.38 -10.99 -3.79
CA GLN A 110 -4.86 -12.34 -3.70
C GLN A 110 -3.35 -12.31 -3.77
N ILE A 111 -2.70 -12.99 -2.85
CA ILE A 111 -1.23 -13.09 -2.78
C ILE A 111 -0.85 -14.55 -2.93
N THR A 112 0.09 -14.81 -3.84
CA THR A 112 0.79 -16.09 -3.98
C THR A 112 2.27 -15.85 -3.71
N CYS A 113 2.78 -16.49 -2.67
CA CYS A 113 4.18 -16.43 -2.28
C CYS A 113 4.97 -17.59 -2.90
N GLY A 114 6.30 -17.43 -2.94
CA GLY A 114 7.20 -18.45 -3.45
C GLY A 114 7.18 -19.71 -2.58
N SER A 115 7.07 -19.55 -1.26
CA SER A 115 7.07 -20.67 -0.31
C SER A 115 6.01 -20.57 0.78
N ASN A 116 6.07 -19.54 1.63
CA ASN A 116 5.23 -19.48 2.84
C ASN A 116 4.89 -18.05 3.29
N CYS A 117 5.14 -17.05 2.44
CA CYS A 117 4.94 -15.63 2.77
C CYS A 117 5.77 -15.16 3.97
N GLY A 118 6.88 -15.84 4.26
CA GLY A 118 7.83 -15.43 5.28
C GLY A 118 8.68 -14.23 4.84
N ASN A 119 9.37 -13.62 5.81
CA ASN A 119 10.32 -12.54 5.52
C ASN A 119 11.39 -13.00 4.51
N GLY A 120 11.59 -12.21 3.46
CA GLY A 120 12.49 -12.52 2.34
C GLY A 120 11.87 -13.37 1.23
N ASP A 121 10.65 -13.89 1.40
CA ASP A 121 9.97 -14.65 0.35
C ASP A 121 9.49 -13.72 -0.77
N THR A 122 9.51 -14.23 -2.00
CA THR A 122 8.92 -13.51 -3.14
C THR A 122 7.41 -13.65 -3.10
N PHE A 123 6.68 -12.63 -3.56
CA PHE A 123 5.23 -12.70 -3.71
C PHE A 123 4.78 -12.17 -5.06
N SER A 124 3.62 -12.65 -5.49
CA SER A 124 2.80 -12.10 -6.57
C SER A 124 1.44 -11.73 -6.00
N LEU A 125 1.02 -10.48 -6.16
CA LEU A 125 -0.27 -9.96 -5.77
C LEU A 125 -1.11 -9.73 -7.02
N LEU A 126 -2.38 -10.13 -6.97
CA LEU A 126 -3.39 -9.83 -7.98
C LEU A 126 -4.60 -9.18 -7.33
N TYR A 127 -5.00 -8.04 -7.87
CA TYR A 127 -6.19 -7.32 -7.45
C TYR A 127 -6.88 -6.70 -8.66
N SER A 128 -8.22 -6.67 -8.66
CA SER A 128 -9.00 -6.02 -9.71
C SER A 128 -10.17 -5.25 -9.13
N ALA A 129 -10.47 -4.12 -9.76
CA ALA A 129 -11.55 -3.23 -9.40
C ALA A 129 -12.09 -2.53 -10.64
N THR A 130 -13.22 -1.83 -10.50
CA THR A 130 -13.77 -0.97 -11.54
C THR A 130 -14.02 0.39 -10.94
N VAL A 131 -13.59 1.45 -11.64
CA VAL A 131 -13.85 2.83 -11.24
C VAL A 131 -15.36 3.01 -11.09
N PRO A 132 -15.86 3.57 -9.98
CA PRO A 132 -17.29 3.77 -9.77
C PRO A 132 -17.93 4.53 -10.95
N ALA A 133 -19.11 4.09 -11.40
CA ALA A 133 -19.76 4.63 -12.59
C ALA A 133 -19.97 6.17 -12.55
N ASN A 134 -20.18 6.72 -11.35
CA ASN A 134 -20.44 8.14 -11.12
C ASN A 134 -19.22 8.88 -10.55
N ASP A 135 -18.02 8.34 -10.72
CA ASP A 135 -16.80 8.98 -10.22
C ASP A 135 -16.47 10.29 -10.99
N PRO A 136 -16.10 11.38 -10.30
CA PRO A 136 -15.79 12.67 -10.92
C PRO A 136 -14.56 12.67 -11.87
N SER A 137 -13.75 11.62 -11.89
CA SER A 137 -12.59 11.49 -12.79
C SER A 137 -12.94 11.37 -14.27
N MET A 138 -14.24 11.23 -14.61
CA MET A 138 -14.72 10.90 -15.95
C MET A 138 -14.26 9.51 -16.44
N MET A 139 -13.74 8.67 -15.54
CA MET A 139 -13.28 7.31 -15.84
C MET A 139 -14.27 6.23 -15.36
N GLY A 140 -15.52 6.59 -15.07
CA GLY A 140 -16.52 5.65 -14.57
C GLY A 140 -16.65 4.39 -15.43
N ASN A 141 -16.76 3.23 -14.78
CA ASN A 141 -16.79 1.89 -15.39
C ASN A 141 -15.47 1.43 -16.04
N THR A 142 -14.38 2.20 -15.91
CA THR A 142 -13.06 1.77 -16.38
C THR A 142 -12.53 0.67 -15.49
N LYS A 143 -12.08 -0.42 -16.12
CA LYS A 143 -11.47 -1.57 -15.44
C LYS A 143 -10.07 -1.22 -14.94
N TYR A 144 -9.80 -1.57 -13.70
CA TYR A 144 -8.50 -1.43 -13.04
C TYR A 144 -8.00 -2.81 -12.62
N MET A 145 -6.72 -3.08 -12.84
CA MET A 145 -6.06 -4.28 -12.35
C MET A 145 -4.67 -3.95 -11.85
N LEU A 146 -4.36 -4.43 -10.67
CA LEU A 146 -3.08 -4.29 -10.00
C LEU A 146 -2.44 -5.69 -9.93
N SER A 147 -1.29 -5.85 -10.58
CA SER A 147 -0.46 -7.04 -10.46
C SER A 147 0.91 -6.62 -9.96
N LEU A 148 1.31 -7.11 -8.77
CA LEU A 148 2.58 -6.74 -8.16
C LEU A 148 3.40 -7.98 -7.94
N THR A 149 4.70 -7.88 -8.18
CA THR A 149 5.65 -8.82 -7.61
C THR A 149 6.66 -8.10 -6.76
N GLY A 150 7.05 -8.71 -5.65
CA GLY A 150 8.04 -8.15 -4.75
C GLY A 150 8.56 -9.18 -3.78
N THR A 151 9.21 -8.70 -2.72
CA THR A 151 9.69 -9.52 -1.61
C THR A 151 9.02 -9.07 -0.33
N VAL A 152 8.57 -10.02 0.48
CA VAL A 152 8.03 -9.75 1.82
C VAL A 152 9.18 -9.27 2.70
N ALA A 153 8.98 -8.17 3.40
CA ALA A 153 9.94 -7.64 4.35
C ALA A 153 9.27 -7.44 5.71
N ALA A 154 10.00 -7.77 6.79
CA ALA A 154 9.57 -7.40 8.13
C ALA A 154 9.63 -5.88 8.28
N VAL A 155 8.52 -5.28 8.69
CA VAL A 155 8.45 -3.84 8.99
C VAL A 155 8.98 -3.64 10.42
N PRO A 156 10.09 -2.91 10.63
CA PRO A 156 10.58 -2.65 11.98
C PRO A 156 9.58 -1.75 12.71
N GLU A 157 8.89 -2.28 13.72
CA GLU A 157 8.01 -1.47 14.56
C GLU A 157 8.84 -0.51 15.42
N ALA A 158 8.92 0.75 15.01
CA ALA A 158 9.66 1.80 15.74
C ALA A 158 9.15 1.98 17.19
N SER A 159 7.89 1.65 17.48
CA SER A 159 7.30 1.70 18.81
C SER A 159 7.94 0.69 19.78
N THR A 160 8.37 -0.49 19.32
CA THR A 160 9.03 -1.49 20.17
C THR A 160 10.37 -0.96 20.69
N TYR A 161 11.14 -0.30 19.83
CA TYR A 161 12.39 0.33 20.22
C TYR A 161 12.17 1.57 21.09
N GLY A 162 11.16 2.38 20.77
CA GLY A 162 10.77 3.53 21.59
C GLY A 162 10.34 3.12 23.01
N MET A 163 9.56 2.05 23.14
CA MET A 163 9.11 1.52 24.44
C MET A 163 10.24 0.84 25.22
N MET A 164 11.16 0.14 24.54
CA MET A 164 12.36 -0.39 25.20
C MET A 164 13.28 0.72 25.72
N LEU A 165 13.52 1.76 24.92
CA LEU A 165 14.35 2.90 25.32
C LEU A 165 13.68 3.73 26.42
N ALA A 166 12.37 3.93 26.35
CA ALA A 166 11.61 4.57 27.42
C ALA A 166 11.68 3.75 28.72
N GLY A 167 11.54 2.41 28.63
CA GLY A 167 11.69 1.50 29.75
C GLY A 167 13.08 1.57 30.40
N LEU A 168 14.14 1.54 29.59
CA LEU A 168 15.52 1.70 30.06
C LEU A 168 15.79 3.08 30.66
N GLY A 169 15.23 4.14 30.08
CA GLY A 169 15.30 5.49 30.62
C GLY A 169 14.67 5.59 32.01
N LEU A 170 13.54 4.92 32.22
CA LEU A 170 12.82 4.89 33.51
C LEU A 170 13.61 4.11 34.58
N VAL A 171 14.22 2.98 34.21
CA VAL A 171 15.10 2.21 35.11
C VAL A 171 16.34 3.02 35.49
N GLY A 172 16.98 3.68 34.53
CA GLY A 172 18.13 4.56 34.78
C GLY A 172 17.79 5.72 35.74
N PHE A 173 16.61 6.33 35.57
CA PHE A 173 16.12 7.38 36.45
C PHE A 173 15.81 6.87 37.87
N ALA A 174 15.20 5.69 38.00
CA ALA A 174 14.91 5.06 39.29
C ALA A 174 16.18 4.70 40.08
N VAL A 175 17.23 4.21 39.40
CA VAL A 175 18.54 3.95 40.02
C VAL A 175 19.21 5.24 40.47
N ARG A 176 19.14 6.32 39.66
CA ARG A 176 19.67 7.63 40.03
C ARG A 176 19.01 8.19 41.29
N ARG A 177 17.69 8.04 41.45
CA ARG A 177 16.98 8.48 42.67
C ARG A 177 17.47 7.76 43.93
N ARG A 178 17.77 6.47 43.85
CA ARG A 178 18.29 5.71 45.01
C ARG A 178 19.68 6.19 45.46
N LYS A 179 20.55 6.57 44.52
CA LYS A 179 21.88 7.12 44.83
C LYS A 179 21.86 8.52 45.43
N LEU A 180 20.78 9.29 45.29
CA LEU A 180 20.64 10.62 45.88
C LEU A 180 19.97 10.61 47.25
N MET A 181 19.46 9.44 47.68
CA MET A 181 18.81 9.23 48.98
C MET A 181 19.66 8.39 49.95
N ALA A 182 20.90 8.07 49.57
CA ALA A 182 21.92 7.41 50.40
C ALA A 182 23.13 8.35 50.52
#